data_AF-A0A850XVJ9-F1
#
_entry.id   AF-A0A850XVJ9-F1
#
_cell.length_a   1.000
_cell.length_b   1.000
_cell.length_c   1.000
_cell.angle_alpha   90.00
_cell.angle_beta   90.00
_cell.angle_gamma   90.00
#
_symmetry.space_group_name_H-M   'P 1'
#
loop_
_entity.id
_entity.type
_entity.pdbx_description
1 polymer ?
#
loop_
_entity_poly.entity_id
_entity_poly.type
_entity_poly.pdbx_seq_one_letter_code
_entity_poly.pdbx_strand_id
1 'polypeptide(L)'
;MDLRCLMLCLPCLVLTVQAFTQEGFKEVMLKQLGLSEVPKLHKRDLVDLVIPDQVKNKYMSMLKRQRVKRRALPSLAGILRGIPGHTGEVLYSDTTTRQELMFDMEGRIPKNSEVTMAELKLFKKPLDRANLPAKQSHRPVSNARVSVYWVQQQHDGTNRTSLVDSRLVPIRESGWKSFDVTQAVHYWLRNERQEPMFLEVWIEGERVGSYASEMAKAVSFTSQDPKDKALGKPELVLYTLNLDDYGSPGDCREEAAMGKSTCCRQKHYISFRELPWAQHWILEPAGFQAYRCSGSCLQP
;
A
#
# COMPACT_ATOMS: atom_id res chain seq x y z
N MET A 1 -48.80 -40.02 -16.50
CA MET A 1 -49.27 -38.69 -16.95
C MET A 1 -49.44 -37.81 -15.72
N ASP A 2 -48.37 -37.54 -14.98
CA ASP A 2 -47.32 -36.54 -15.29
C ASP A 2 -47.81 -35.12 -15.01
N LEU A 3 -47.33 -34.48 -13.93
CA LEU A 3 -46.38 -33.36 -13.99
C LEU A 3 -46.17 -32.73 -12.60
N ARG A 4 -45.02 -33.07 -12.00
CA ARG A 4 -44.03 -32.14 -11.45
C ARG A 4 -44.55 -30.85 -10.80
N CYS A 5 -44.58 -30.83 -9.46
CA CYS A 5 -44.28 -29.61 -8.71
C CYS A 5 -43.01 -29.84 -7.90
N LEU A 6 -41.89 -29.72 -8.61
CA LEU A 6 -40.53 -29.82 -8.10
C LEU A 6 -40.10 -28.42 -7.64
N MET A 7 -40.50 -28.00 -6.44
CA MET A 7 -39.94 -26.79 -5.82
C MET A 7 -38.77 -27.22 -4.94
N LEU A 8 -37.61 -27.18 -5.58
CA LEU A 8 -36.27 -27.43 -5.06
C LEU A 8 -36.03 -26.69 -3.74
N CYS A 9 -35.88 -27.45 -2.65
CA CYS A 9 -35.09 -27.00 -1.50
C CYS A 9 -33.66 -26.77 -2.01
N LEU A 10 -33.28 -25.49 -2.19
CA LEU A 10 -31.88 -25.12 -2.33
C LEU A 10 -31.14 -25.61 -1.06
N PRO A 11 -30.12 -26.46 -1.15
CA PRO A 11 -29.22 -26.60 -0.03
C PRO A 11 -28.44 -25.29 0.03
N CYS A 12 -28.61 -24.54 1.12
CA CYS A 12 -27.63 -23.53 1.50
C CYS A 12 -26.27 -24.23 1.52
N LEU A 13 -25.46 -23.97 0.50
CA LEU A 13 -24.04 -24.28 0.48
C LEU A 13 -23.42 -23.44 1.59
N VAL A 14 -23.49 -23.97 2.82
CA VAL A 14 -22.59 -23.58 3.89
C VAL A 14 -21.23 -23.99 3.34
N LEU A 15 -20.50 -23.02 2.79
CA LEU A 15 -19.07 -23.13 2.59
C LEU A 15 -18.48 -23.29 3.99
N THR A 16 -18.46 -24.53 4.48
CA THR A 16 -17.70 -24.89 5.66
C THR A 16 -16.26 -24.60 5.29
N VAL A 17 -15.74 -23.48 5.82
CA VAL A 17 -14.31 -23.25 5.90
C VAL A 17 -13.73 -24.55 6.45
N GLN A 18 -13.00 -25.30 5.62
CA GLN A 18 -12.48 -26.60 6.02
C GLN A 18 -11.63 -26.36 7.27
N ALA A 19 -12.18 -26.72 8.42
CA ALA A 19 -11.39 -26.92 9.61
C ALA A 19 -10.27 -27.87 9.22
N PHE A 20 -9.05 -27.60 9.69
CA PHE A 20 -7.88 -28.40 9.40
C PHE A 20 -8.11 -29.84 9.91
N THR A 21 -8.63 -30.73 9.06
CA THR A 21 -8.85 -32.14 9.40
C THR A 21 -7.54 -32.89 9.24
N GLN A 22 -7.34 -33.90 10.07
CA GLN A 22 -6.14 -34.73 10.03
C GLN A 22 -5.97 -35.43 8.65
N GLU A 23 -7.10 -35.77 8.02
CA GLU A 23 -7.17 -36.36 6.68
C GLU A 23 -6.76 -35.36 5.61
N GLY A 24 -7.27 -34.12 5.66
CA GLY A 24 -6.88 -33.06 4.74
C GLY A 24 -5.39 -32.72 4.86
N PHE A 25 -4.84 -32.71 6.07
CA PHE A 25 -3.41 -32.51 6.28
C PHE A 25 -2.56 -33.62 5.64
N LYS A 26 -2.97 -34.89 5.79
CA LYS A 26 -2.31 -36.04 5.17
C LYS A 26 -2.25 -35.90 3.65
N GLU A 27 -3.38 -35.59 3.01
CA GLU A 27 -3.46 -35.46 1.55
C GLU A 27 -2.58 -34.33 1.02
N VAL A 28 -2.64 -33.15 1.65
CA VAL A 28 -1.79 -32.01 1.27
C VAL A 28 -0.32 -32.36 1.41
N MET A 29 0.07 -33.01 2.50
CA MET A 29 1.46 -33.37 2.74
C MET A 29 2.00 -34.39 1.72
N LEU A 30 1.23 -35.44 1.41
CA LEU A 30 1.60 -36.43 0.41
C LEU A 30 1.74 -35.80 -0.98
N LYS A 31 0.79 -34.93 -1.36
CA LYS A 31 0.84 -34.18 -2.61
C LYS A 31 2.08 -33.30 -2.71
N GLN A 32 2.44 -32.59 -1.64
CA GLN A 32 3.60 -31.70 -1.63
C GLN A 32 4.93 -32.44 -1.70
N LEU A 33 4.96 -33.69 -1.24
CA LEU A 33 6.12 -34.58 -1.32
C LEU A 33 6.14 -35.42 -2.62
N GLY A 34 5.13 -35.29 -3.48
CA GLY A 34 5.01 -36.08 -4.71
C GLY A 34 4.73 -37.56 -4.46
N LEU A 35 4.13 -37.90 -3.32
CA LEU A 35 3.82 -39.27 -2.92
C LEU A 35 2.33 -39.56 -3.14
N SER A 36 2.01 -40.72 -3.73
CA SER A 36 0.63 -41.20 -3.89
C SER A 36 0.10 -41.86 -2.62
N GLU A 37 0.97 -42.45 -1.81
CA GLU A 37 0.64 -43.13 -0.56
C GLU A 37 1.75 -42.95 0.49
N VAL A 38 1.42 -43.31 1.74
CA VAL A 38 2.37 -43.23 2.86
C VAL A 38 3.46 -44.29 2.69
N PRO A 39 4.76 -43.92 2.73
CA PRO A 39 5.85 -44.88 2.66
C PRO A 39 5.81 -45.87 3.83
N LYS A 40 6.01 -47.15 3.53
CA LYS A 40 6.05 -48.22 4.54
C LYS A 40 7.50 -48.51 4.91
N LEU A 41 7.98 -47.95 6.02
CA LEU A 41 9.27 -48.30 6.60
C LEU A 41 9.15 -49.53 7.50
N HIS A 42 10.12 -50.44 7.44
CA HIS A 42 10.13 -51.59 8.35
C HIS A 42 10.78 -51.19 9.68
N LYS A 43 10.27 -51.73 10.79
CA LYS A 43 10.80 -51.44 12.14
C LYS A 43 12.31 -51.70 12.27
N ARG A 44 12.85 -52.67 11.53
CA ARG A 44 14.28 -53.00 11.50
C ARG A 44 15.15 -51.85 10.95
N ASP A 45 14.61 -51.05 10.04
CA ASP A 45 15.33 -49.94 9.40
C ASP A 45 15.45 -48.72 10.34
N LEU A 46 14.74 -48.74 11.48
CA LEU A 46 14.67 -47.64 12.45
C LEU A 46 15.54 -47.88 13.71
N VAL A 47 16.07 -49.09 13.91
CA VAL A 47 16.75 -49.49 15.16
C VAL A 47 18.09 -48.75 15.35
N ASP A 48 18.85 -48.55 14.26
CA ASP A 48 20.17 -47.90 14.28
C ASP A 48 20.21 -46.62 13.43
N LEU A 49 19.07 -45.95 13.27
CA LEU A 49 18.97 -44.78 12.42
C LEU A 49 19.66 -43.57 13.05
N VAL A 50 20.81 -43.16 12.50
CA VAL A 50 21.48 -41.91 12.83
C VAL A 50 21.24 -40.88 11.73
N ILE A 51 20.59 -39.77 12.09
CA ILE A 51 20.33 -38.67 11.15
C ILE A 51 21.56 -37.75 11.12
N PRO A 52 22.21 -37.57 9.95
CA PRO A 52 23.43 -36.78 9.85
C PRO A 52 23.26 -35.33 10.30
N ASP A 53 24.25 -34.80 11.02
CA ASP A 53 24.21 -33.44 11.57
C ASP A 53 24.08 -32.36 10.50
N GLN A 54 24.62 -32.60 9.30
CA GLN A 54 24.47 -31.69 8.16
C GLN A 54 22.99 -31.48 7.80
N VAL A 55 22.18 -32.54 7.85
CA VAL A 55 20.74 -32.47 7.55
C VAL A 55 20.00 -31.70 8.64
N LYS A 56 20.32 -31.97 9.91
CA LYS A 56 19.77 -31.26 11.07
C LYS A 56 20.09 -29.76 11.01
N ASN A 57 21.35 -29.42 10.74
CA ASN A 57 21.82 -28.04 10.65
C ASN A 57 21.16 -27.29 9.48
N LYS A 58 21.00 -27.95 8.32
CA LYS A 58 20.28 -27.39 7.18
C LYS A 58 18.83 -27.07 7.53
N TYR A 59 18.13 -27.99 8.21
CA TYR A 59 16.77 -27.77 8.69
C TYR A 59 16.68 -26.55 9.65
N MET A 60 17.56 -26.48 10.64
CA MET A 60 17.60 -25.35 11.59
C MET A 60 17.89 -24.01 10.91
N SER A 61 18.76 -24.00 9.89
CA SER A 61 19.05 -22.79 9.09
C SER A 61 17.82 -22.32 8.29
N MET A 62 17.08 -23.25 7.69
CA MET A 62 15.86 -22.93 6.94
C MET A 62 14.77 -22.35 7.86
N LEU A 63 14.58 -22.91 9.05
CA LEU A 63 13.64 -22.39 10.05
C LEU A 63 13.94 -20.93 10.47
N LYS A 64 15.22 -20.58 10.64
CA LYS A 64 15.61 -19.21 11.01
C LYS A 64 15.27 -18.18 9.93
N ARG A 65 15.41 -18.53 8.64
CA ARG A 65 15.10 -17.61 7.51
C ARG A 65 13.61 -17.30 7.39
N GLN A 66 12.74 -18.26 7.68
CA GLN A 66 11.29 -18.06 7.55
C GLN A 66 10.70 -17.08 8.57
N ARG A 67 11.30 -16.96 9.77
CA ARG A 67 10.79 -16.04 10.81
C ARG A 67 10.93 -14.55 10.47
N VAL A 68 11.80 -14.19 9.53
CA VAL A 68 12.19 -12.79 9.29
C VAL A 68 11.29 -12.08 8.26
N LYS A 69 10.56 -12.83 7.42
CA LYS A 69 9.83 -12.23 6.29
C LYS A 69 8.35 -12.60 6.33
N ARG A 70 7.51 -11.60 6.60
CA ARG A 70 6.20 -11.31 5.95
C ARG A 70 5.34 -10.48 6.89
N ARG A 71 5.59 -9.17 6.96
CA ARG A 71 4.47 -8.23 7.06
C ARG A 71 4.03 -8.00 5.62
N ALA A 72 2.97 -8.68 5.20
CA ALA A 72 2.33 -8.36 3.93
C ALA A 72 1.49 -7.10 4.17
N LEU A 73 1.71 -6.06 3.37
CA LEU A 73 0.84 -4.90 3.35
C LEU A 73 -0.51 -5.34 2.75
N PRO A 74 -1.64 -5.08 3.43
CA PRO A 74 -2.96 -5.45 2.90
C PRO A 74 -3.25 -4.69 1.60
N SER A 75 -4.07 -5.30 0.74
CA SER A 75 -4.53 -4.72 -0.53
C SER A 75 -5.34 -3.43 -0.27
N LEU A 76 -4.86 -2.32 -0.84
CA LEU A 76 -5.16 -0.95 -0.42
C LEU A 76 -6.45 -0.32 -1.00
N ALA A 77 -7.16 -0.98 -1.90
CA ALA A 77 -8.15 -0.28 -2.74
C ALA A 77 -9.49 0.11 -2.05
N GLY A 78 -9.77 -0.35 -0.83
CA GLY A 78 -11.06 -0.08 -0.14
C GLY A 78 -10.96 0.57 1.24
N ILE A 79 -9.78 0.57 1.87
CA ILE A 79 -9.61 0.85 3.31
C ILE A 79 -9.23 2.31 3.59
N LEU A 80 -8.98 3.08 2.52
CA LEU A 80 -8.39 4.40 2.63
C LEU A 80 -9.38 5.43 3.18
N ARG A 81 -9.25 5.76 4.47
CA ARG A 81 -9.83 7.01 4.98
C ARG A 81 -8.96 8.15 4.45
N GLY A 82 -9.47 8.86 3.45
CA GLY A 82 -8.90 10.15 3.06
C GLY A 82 -9.11 11.10 4.23
N ILE A 83 -8.03 11.43 4.94
CA ILE A 83 -8.06 12.54 5.89
C ILE A 83 -7.99 13.78 5.01
N PRO A 84 -9.07 14.60 4.93
CA PRO A 84 -9.03 15.82 4.14
C PRO A 84 -7.84 16.64 4.64
N GLY A 85 -6.98 17.00 3.70
CA GLY A 85 -5.78 17.74 4.01
C GLY A 85 -6.16 19.11 4.53
N HIS A 86 -5.47 19.62 5.55
CA HIS A 86 -5.49 21.07 5.68
C HIS A 86 -4.92 21.68 4.39
N THR A 87 -5.49 22.84 4.08
CA THR A 87 -5.10 23.72 3.00
C THR A 87 -3.62 24.11 3.15
N GLY A 88 -2.81 23.83 2.14
CA GLY A 88 -1.40 24.20 2.13
C GLY A 88 -1.22 25.72 2.20
N GLU A 89 -0.11 26.13 2.81
CA GLU A 89 0.32 27.51 2.80
C GLU A 89 1.24 27.79 1.61
N VAL A 90 0.92 28.80 0.80
CA VAL A 90 1.73 29.14 -0.38
C VAL A 90 2.77 30.14 0.10
N LEU A 91 3.99 29.68 0.33
CA LEU A 91 5.07 30.54 0.82
C LEU A 91 5.63 31.46 -0.27
N TYR A 92 5.65 30.97 -1.51
CA TYR A 92 6.21 31.71 -2.62
C TYR A 92 5.52 31.35 -3.94
N SER A 93 5.22 32.36 -4.74
CA SER A 93 4.70 32.21 -6.11
C SER A 93 5.57 33.09 -6.99
N ASP A 94 6.75 32.60 -7.38
CA ASP A 94 7.57 33.32 -8.35
C ASP A 94 7.04 33.08 -9.74
N THR A 95 6.60 34.14 -10.40
CA THR A 95 6.16 34.12 -11.79
C THR A 95 4.99 33.14 -12.03
N THR A 96 4.23 33.29 -13.12
CA THR A 96 3.06 32.42 -13.41
C THR A 96 3.41 30.93 -13.54
N THR A 97 4.69 30.56 -13.54
CA THR A 97 5.20 29.22 -13.88
C THR A 97 5.74 28.41 -12.72
N ARG A 98 6.01 29.01 -11.55
CA ARG A 98 6.52 28.28 -10.37
C ARG A 98 5.75 28.66 -9.11
N GLN A 99 5.30 27.66 -8.38
CA GLN A 99 4.59 27.85 -7.13
C GLN A 99 5.17 26.92 -6.07
N GLU A 100 5.58 27.48 -4.93
CA GLU A 100 6.07 26.75 -3.77
C GLU A 100 4.96 26.65 -2.72
N LEU A 101 4.72 25.43 -2.27
CA LEU A 101 3.67 25.04 -1.34
C LEU A 101 4.32 24.46 -0.09
N MET A 102 3.96 25.00 1.06
CA MET A 102 4.32 24.49 2.38
C MET A 102 3.12 23.80 3.00
N PHE A 103 3.35 22.62 3.55
CA PHE A 103 2.36 21.87 4.31
C PHE A 103 2.91 21.61 5.69
N ASP A 104 2.25 22.15 6.71
CA ASP A 104 2.48 21.73 8.09
C ASP A 104 1.94 20.31 8.27
N MET A 105 2.83 19.37 8.54
CA MET A 105 2.53 17.95 8.66
C MET A 105 2.38 17.50 10.12
N GLU A 106 2.55 18.41 11.09
CA GLU A 106 2.47 18.08 12.50
C GLU A 106 1.07 17.55 12.87
N GLY A 107 1.02 16.45 13.62
CA GLY A 107 -0.22 15.85 14.10
C GLY A 107 -1.15 15.25 13.03
N ARG A 108 -0.83 15.34 11.73
CA ARG A 108 -1.72 14.88 10.64
C ARG A 108 -1.76 13.38 10.44
N ILE A 109 -0.64 12.72 10.67
CA ILE A 109 -0.52 11.26 10.51
C ILE A 109 -0.76 10.64 11.89
N PRO A 110 -1.88 9.93 12.09
CA PRO A 110 -2.18 9.30 13.38
C PRO A 110 -1.05 8.38 13.84
N LYS A 111 -0.91 8.22 15.16
CA LYS A 111 -0.02 7.21 15.73
C LYS A 111 -0.45 5.82 15.23
N ASN A 112 0.52 4.93 15.02
CA ASN A 112 0.30 3.59 14.46
C ASN A 112 -0.44 3.56 13.12
N SER A 113 -0.33 4.62 12.31
CA SER A 113 -0.83 4.62 10.95
C SER A 113 0.31 4.63 9.94
N GLU A 114 0.06 4.01 8.78
CA GLU A 114 0.96 4.03 7.63
C GLU A 114 0.32 4.86 6.52
N VAL A 115 1.09 5.76 5.91
CA VAL A 115 0.65 6.49 4.71
C VAL A 115 0.74 5.54 3.53
N THR A 116 -0.35 5.39 2.81
CA THR A 116 -0.46 4.45 1.69
C THR A 116 -0.55 5.14 0.34
N MET A 117 -1.16 6.33 0.32
CA MET A 117 -1.26 7.19 -0.85
C MET A 117 -1.37 8.64 -0.38
N ALA A 118 -0.87 9.57 -1.19
CA ALA A 118 -1.07 11.00 -0.97
C ALA A 118 -1.32 11.70 -2.30
N GLU A 119 -2.31 12.59 -2.33
CA GLU A 119 -2.66 13.38 -3.49
C GLU A 119 -2.55 14.88 -3.20
N LEU A 120 -1.83 15.60 -4.06
CA LEU A 120 -1.87 17.06 -4.10
C LEU A 120 -2.98 17.49 -5.05
N LYS A 121 -3.99 18.17 -4.53
CA LYS A 121 -5.11 18.72 -5.30
C LYS A 121 -4.93 20.22 -5.49
N LEU A 122 -4.84 20.63 -6.74
CA LEU A 122 -4.72 22.02 -7.16
C LEU A 122 -5.91 22.39 -8.03
N PHE A 123 -6.49 23.57 -7.79
CA PHE A 123 -7.54 24.08 -8.67
C PHE A 123 -6.92 24.92 -9.79
N LYS A 124 -7.07 24.48 -11.03
CA LYS A 124 -6.63 25.25 -12.20
C LYS A 124 -7.63 26.37 -12.47
N LYS A 125 -7.15 27.62 -12.48
CA LYS A 125 -7.96 28.80 -12.78
C LYS A 125 -8.48 28.76 -14.23
N PRO A 126 -9.63 29.41 -14.50
CA PRO A 126 -10.05 29.72 -15.86
C PRO A 126 -8.93 30.42 -16.62
N LEU A 127 -8.86 30.12 -17.92
CA LEU A 127 -7.87 30.72 -18.81
C LEU A 127 -8.05 32.24 -18.86
N ASP A 128 -7.03 32.98 -18.44
CA ASP A 128 -6.96 34.42 -18.70
C ASP A 128 -6.47 34.66 -20.12
N ARG A 129 -7.31 35.27 -20.95
CA ARG A 129 -6.98 35.57 -22.35
C ARG A 129 -5.89 36.62 -22.48
N ALA A 130 -5.66 37.44 -21.45
CA ALA A 130 -4.58 38.42 -21.44
C ALA A 130 -3.18 37.77 -21.47
N ASN A 131 -3.07 36.55 -20.93
CA ASN A 131 -1.81 35.79 -20.87
C ASN A 131 -1.57 34.91 -22.11
N LEU A 132 -2.44 34.99 -23.12
CA LEU A 132 -2.24 34.25 -24.37
C LEU A 132 -1.28 35.01 -25.29
N PRO A 133 -0.35 34.29 -25.96
CA PRO A 133 0.52 34.92 -26.95
C PRO A 133 -0.29 35.50 -28.11
N ALA A 134 -0.02 36.76 -28.47
CA ALA A 134 -0.68 37.45 -29.57
C ALA A 134 -0.40 36.80 -30.95
N LYS A 135 0.73 36.10 -31.09
CA LYS A 135 1.13 35.42 -32.32
C LYS A 135 0.66 33.96 -32.29
N GLN A 136 -0.08 33.54 -33.32
CA GLN A 136 -0.47 32.14 -33.49
C GLN A 136 0.65 31.34 -34.16
N SER A 137 0.90 30.12 -33.67
CA SER A 137 1.83 29.17 -34.30
C SER A 137 1.08 28.25 -35.26
N HIS A 138 1.75 27.81 -36.33
CA HIS A 138 1.24 26.79 -37.24
C HIS A 138 0.93 25.45 -36.57
N ARG A 139 1.57 25.17 -35.42
CA ARG A 139 1.30 23.96 -34.65
C ARG A 139 0.55 24.31 -33.37
N PRO A 140 -0.72 23.90 -33.21
CA PRO A 140 -1.47 24.18 -32.00
C PRO A 140 -0.80 23.54 -30.77
N VAL A 141 -0.95 24.20 -29.62
CA VAL A 141 -0.54 23.69 -28.31
C VAL A 141 -1.80 23.65 -27.45
N SER A 142 -2.22 22.45 -27.05
CA SER A 142 -3.42 22.23 -26.23
C SER A 142 -3.10 22.02 -24.76
N ASN A 143 -1.89 21.52 -24.47
CA ASN A 143 -1.50 21.09 -23.13
C ASN A 143 -0.29 21.88 -22.62
N ALA A 144 -0.20 22.00 -21.30
CA ALA A 144 1.00 22.38 -20.59
C ALA A 144 1.46 21.20 -19.73
N ARG A 145 2.77 21.08 -19.51
CA ARG A 145 3.33 20.10 -18.58
C ARG A 145 3.36 20.72 -17.19
N VAL A 146 2.76 20.03 -16.22
CA VAL A 146 2.79 20.41 -14.82
C VAL A 146 3.54 19.33 -14.06
N SER A 147 4.67 19.72 -13.48
CA SER A 147 5.56 18.84 -12.74
C SER A 147 5.58 19.26 -11.27
N VAL A 148 5.52 18.28 -10.37
CA VAL A 148 5.57 18.48 -8.92
C VAL A 148 6.91 17.96 -8.42
N TYR A 149 7.63 18.79 -7.69
CA TYR A 149 8.93 18.49 -7.12
C TYR A 149 8.84 18.52 -5.59
N TRP A 150 9.47 17.54 -4.95
CA TRP A 150 9.80 17.54 -3.55
C TRP A 150 11.00 18.47 -3.31
N VAL A 151 10.92 19.37 -2.33
CA VAL A 151 12.02 20.26 -1.96
C VAL A 151 12.58 19.83 -0.61
N GLN A 152 13.88 19.53 -0.59
CA GLN A 152 14.64 19.28 0.62
C GLN A 152 15.55 20.48 0.89
N GLN A 153 15.31 21.18 2.00
CA GLN A 153 16.17 22.26 2.45
C GLN A 153 17.41 21.65 3.12
N GLN A 154 18.59 21.89 2.55
CA GLN A 154 19.86 21.40 3.11
C GLN A 154 20.42 22.41 4.12
N HIS A 155 21.19 21.93 5.11
CA HIS A 155 21.85 22.78 6.11
C HIS A 155 22.78 23.85 5.48
N ASP A 156 23.28 23.59 4.27
CA ASP A 156 24.14 24.51 3.50
C ASP A 156 23.35 25.66 2.83
N GLY A 157 22.03 25.75 3.04
CA GLY A 157 21.15 26.74 2.43
C GLY A 157 20.80 26.47 0.97
N THR A 158 21.24 25.34 0.41
CA THR A 158 20.86 24.91 -0.94
C THR A 158 19.61 24.03 -0.91
N ASN A 159 18.69 24.29 -1.83
CA ASN A 159 17.49 23.49 -1.98
C ASN A 159 17.75 22.36 -2.97
N ARG A 160 17.61 21.11 -2.51
CA ARG A 160 17.64 19.94 -3.39
C ARG A 160 16.22 19.58 -3.81
N THR A 161 15.92 19.69 -5.09
CA THR A 161 14.62 19.32 -5.64
C THR A 161 14.64 17.91 -6.23
N SER A 162 13.54 17.18 -6.12
CA SER A 162 13.37 15.84 -6.69
C SER A 162 12.00 15.72 -7.35
N LEU A 163 11.95 15.32 -8.62
CA LEU A 163 10.68 15.15 -9.33
C LEU A 163 9.84 14.04 -8.69
N VAL A 164 8.57 14.33 -8.41
CA VAL A 164 7.63 13.40 -7.79
C VAL A 164 6.58 12.92 -8.80
N ASP A 165 5.91 13.85 -9.48
CA ASP A 165 4.91 13.55 -10.51
C ASP A 165 4.99 14.59 -11.64
N SER A 166 4.58 14.20 -12.86
CA SER A 166 4.52 15.10 -14.01
C SER A 166 3.38 14.70 -14.94
N ARG A 167 2.49 15.65 -15.24
CA ARG A 167 1.29 15.39 -16.05
C ARG A 167 1.07 16.48 -17.09
N LEU A 168 0.46 16.10 -18.21
CA LEU A 168 -0.03 17.04 -19.21
C LEU A 168 -1.42 17.51 -18.81
N VAL A 169 -1.58 18.82 -18.66
CA VAL A 169 -2.83 19.47 -18.27
C VAL A 169 -3.36 20.31 -19.43
N PRO A 170 -4.63 20.14 -19.83
CA PRO A 170 -5.24 20.97 -20.88
C PRO A 170 -5.28 22.45 -20.48
N ILE A 171 -4.79 23.33 -21.36
CA ILE A 171 -4.66 24.77 -21.07
C ILE A 171 -6.03 25.45 -20.96
N ARG A 172 -7.01 25.01 -21.76
CA ARG A 172 -8.32 25.68 -21.89
C ARG A 172 -9.33 25.26 -20.83
N GLU A 173 -9.10 24.14 -20.15
CA GLU A 173 -10.03 23.59 -19.16
C GLU A 173 -9.70 24.09 -17.75
N SER A 174 -10.69 24.50 -16.97
CA SER A 174 -10.52 24.77 -15.54
C SER A 174 -10.96 23.58 -14.69
N GLY A 175 -10.56 23.56 -13.42
CA GLY A 175 -11.04 22.57 -12.45
C GLY A 175 -9.93 21.94 -11.62
N TRP A 176 -10.33 20.99 -10.78
CA TRP A 176 -9.42 20.26 -9.90
C TRP A 176 -8.51 19.33 -10.68
N LYS A 177 -7.21 19.38 -10.36
CA LYS A 177 -6.19 18.46 -10.86
C LYS A 177 -5.50 17.82 -9.65
N SER A 178 -5.43 16.49 -9.64
CA SER A 178 -4.71 15.73 -8.63
C SER A 178 -3.36 15.26 -9.16
N PHE A 179 -2.35 15.29 -8.29
CA PHE A 179 -0.99 14.81 -8.54
C PHE A 179 -0.62 13.82 -7.44
N ASP A 180 0.00 12.71 -7.82
CA ASP A 180 0.44 11.70 -6.85
C ASP A 180 1.71 12.20 -6.15
N VAL A 181 1.62 12.44 -4.85
CA VAL A 181 2.75 12.92 -4.04
C VAL A 181 3.14 11.92 -2.95
N THR A 182 2.75 10.66 -3.11
CA THR A 182 3.00 9.58 -2.14
C THR A 182 4.49 9.44 -1.82
N GLN A 183 5.35 9.49 -2.84
CA GLN A 183 6.80 9.41 -2.66
C GLN A 183 7.36 10.59 -1.85
N ALA A 184 6.89 11.82 -2.11
CA ALA A 184 7.27 13.00 -1.34
C ALA A 184 6.97 12.83 0.16
N VAL A 185 5.77 12.36 0.50
CA VAL A 185 5.38 12.12 1.89
C VAL A 185 6.24 11.02 2.53
N HIS A 186 6.59 9.97 1.79
CA HIS A 186 7.52 8.95 2.29
C HIS A 186 8.94 9.46 2.51
N TYR A 187 9.44 10.37 1.66
CA TYR A 187 10.73 11.01 1.88
C TYR A 187 10.70 11.89 3.12
N TRP A 188 9.66 12.72 3.29
CA TRP A 188 9.47 13.54 4.49
C TRP A 188 9.44 12.70 5.77
N LEU A 189 8.67 11.60 5.78
CA LEU A 189 8.55 10.70 6.93
C LEU A 189 9.88 10.08 7.39
N ARG A 190 10.87 9.96 6.50
CA ARG A 190 12.21 9.43 6.84
C ARG A 190 13.13 10.48 7.45
N ASN A 191 12.84 11.76 7.25
CA ASN A 191 13.79 12.85 7.46
C ASN A 191 13.67 13.58 8.82
N GLU A 192 13.09 12.89 9.83
CA GLU A 192 12.78 13.38 11.18
C GLU A 192 11.74 14.54 11.23
N ARG A 193 10.79 14.44 12.15
CA ARG A 193 9.41 14.95 12.03
C ARG A 193 9.19 16.43 12.34
N GLN A 194 10.22 17.28 12.26
CA GLN A 194 10.13 18.65 12.80
C GLN A 194 10.14 19.77 11.75
N GLU A 195 10.32 19.45 10.47
CA GLU A 195 10.25 20.46 9.40
C GLU A 195 8.94 20.36 8.63
N PRO A 196 8.35 21.48 8.18
CA PRO A 196 7.22 21.44 7.26
C PRO A 196 7.63 20.80 5.93
N MET A 197 6.65 20.27 5.21
CA MET A 197 6.87 19.68 3.89
C MET A 197 6.77 20.76 2.81
N PHE A 198 7.74 20.81 1.91
CA PHE A 198 7.76 21.74 0.79
C PHE A 198 7.60 21.01 -0.55
N LEU A 199 6.66 21.49 -1.37
CA LEU A 199 6.42 21.02 -2.72
C LEU A 199 6.49 22.19 -3.69
N GLU A 200 7.15 22.00 -4.81
CA GLU A 200 7.19 22.98 -5.89
C GLU A 200 6.45 22.49 -7.13
N VAL A 201 5.58 23.33 -7.65
CA VAL A 201 4.82 23.10 -8.87
C VAL A 201 5.44 23.92 -9.99
N TRP A 202 5.87 23.24 -11.04
CA TRP A 202 6.53 23.81 -12.20
C TRP A 202 5.62 23.64 -13.42
N ILE A 203 5.40 24.73 -14.14
CA ILE A 203 4.55 24.77 -15.33
C ILE A 203 5.43 25.07 -16.54
N GLU A 204 5.51 24.11 -17.44
CA GLU A 204 6.36 24.15 -18.63
C GLU A 204 5.53 23.89 -19.90
N GLY A 205 6.09 24.29 -21.04
CA GLY A 205 5.52 23.92 -22.34
C GLY A 205 5.53 22.40 -22.53
N GLU A 206 4.50 21.85 -23.17
CA GLU A 206 4.45 20.42 -23.56
C GLU A 206 5.67 19.99 -24.40
N ARG A 207 6.27 20.95 -25.13
CA ARG A 207 7.44 20.78 -25.99
C ARG A 207 8.38 21.97 -25.88
N VAL A 208 9.64 21.77 -26.25
CA VAL A 208 10.64 22.83 -26.35
C VAL A 208 10.25 23.82 -27.45
N GLY A 209 10.12 25.10 -27.10
CA GLY A 209 9.88 26.18 -28.04
C GLY A 209 9.16 27.37 -27.41
N SER A 210 9.50 28.58 -27.86
CA SER A 210 8.98 29.83 -27.28
C SER A 210 7.46 29.87 -27.22
N TYR A 211 6.76 29.48 -28.30
CA TYR A 211 5.30 29.49 -28.32
C TYR A 211 4.68 28.53 -27.29
N ALA A 212 5.25 27.33 -27.10
CA ALA A 212 4.73 26.39 -26.11
C ALA A 212 4.99 26.87 -24.68
N SER A 213 6.14 27.49 -24.42
CA SER A 213 6.46 28.11 -23.14
C SER A 213 5.55 29.32 -22.83
N GLU A 214 5.27 30.18 -23.80
CA GLU A 214 4.31 31.29 -23.63
C GLU A 214 2.89 30.78 -23.38
N MET A 215 2.46 29.75 -24.10
CA MET A 215 1.17 29.10 -23.87
C MET A 215 1.04 28.49 -22.46
N ALA A 216 2.15 27.97 -21.91
CA ALA A 216 2.19 27.40 -20.57
C ALA A 216 2.01 28.47 -19.47
N LYS A 217 2.48 29.71 -19.68
CA LYS A 217 2.29 30.83 -18.74
C LYS A 217 0.81 31.19 -18.53
N ALA A 218 -0.06 30.82 -19.48
CA ALA A 218 -1.50 31.01 -19.35
C ALA A 218 -2.16 30.00 -18.38
N VAL A 219 -1.43 28.96 -17.96
CA VAL A 219 -1.88 28.03 -16.92
C VAL A 219 -1.46 28.57 -15.56
N SER A 220 -2.45 28.78 -14.70
CA SER A 220 -2.24 29.20 -13.32
C SER A 220 -3.12 28.40 -12.38
N PHE A 221 -2.57 28.00 -11.23
CA PHE A 221 -3.32 27.37 -10.15
C PHE A 221 -3.69 28.39 -9.08
N THR A 222 -4.68 28.06 -8.27
CA THR A 222 -5.08 28.90 -7.13
C THR A 222 -3.94 29.02 -6.13
N SER A 223 -3.80 30.24 -5.61
CA SER A 223 -2.85 30.59 -4.55
C SER A 223 -3.63 31.00 -3.30
N GLN A 224 -2.94 31.49 -2.27
CA GLN A 224 -3.54 32.07 -1.08
C GLN A 224 -4.03 33.52 -1.26
N ASP A 225 -3.98 34.06 -2.48
CA ASP A 225 -4.51 35.39 -2.79
C ASP A 225 -5.99 35.48 -2.33
N PRO A 226 -6.40 36.56 -1.64
CA PRO A 226 -7.80 36.83 -1.31
C PRO A 226 -8.78 36.63 -2.48
N LYS A 227 -8.35 36.90 -3.73
CA LYS A 227 -9.14 36.71 -4.96
C LYS A 227 -9.43 35.24 -5.26
N ASP A 228 -8.57 34.33 -4.79
CA ASP A 228 -8.66 32.89 -5.04
C ASP A 228 -9.46 32.14 -3.97
N LYS A 229 -9.87 32.82 -2.87
CA LYS A 229 -10.66 32.19 -1.79
C LYS A 229 -11.93 31.50 -2.28
N ALA A 230 -12.55 32.02 -3.34
CA ALA A 230 -13.75 31.45 -3.94
C ALA A 230 -13.48 30.20 -4.82
N LEU A 231 -12.25 30.04 -5.30
CA LEU A 231 -11.86 29.00 -6.27
C LEU A 231 -11.27 27.74 -5.61
N GLY A 232 -10.95 27.80 -4.32
CA GLY A 232 -10.44 26.67 -3.54
C GLY A 232 -8.92 26.73 -3.36
N LYS A 233 -8.45 26.33 -2.18
CA LYS A 233 -7.03 26.34 -1.82
C LYS A 233 -6.34 25.02 -2.21
N PRO A 234 -5.01 25.01 -2.45
CA PRO A 234 -4.24 23.79 -2.57
C PRO A 234 -4.46 22.86 -1.37
N GLU A 235 -4.77 21.59 -1.63
CA GLU A 235 -5.07 20.60 -0.58
C GLU A 235 -4.17 19.37 -0.73
N LEU A 236 -3.57 18.92 0.36
CA LEU A 236 -2.81 17.67 0.42
C LEU A 236 -3.63 16.59 1.11
N VAL A 237 -4.24 15.71 0.33
CA VAL A 237 -5.06 14.61 0.85
C VAL A 237 -4.16 13.43 1.18
N LEU A 238 -4.20 12.98 2.44
CA LEU A 238 -3.45 11.81 2.90
C LEU A 238 -4.39 10.63 3.10
N TYR A 239 -4.00 9.50 2.54
CA TYR A 239 -4.70 8.24 2.72
C TYR A 239 -3.88 7.35 3.65
N THR A 240 -4.36 7.19 4.87
CA THR A 240 -3.66 6.43 5.91
C THR A 240 -4.38 5.13 6.22
N LEU A 241 -3.60 4.11 6.55
CA LEU A 241 -4.06 2.83 7.03
C LEU A 241 -3.78 2.74 8.52
N ASN A 242 -4.80 2.56 9.34
CA ASN A 242 -4.63 2.27 10.76
C ASN A 242 -4.09 0.85 10.94
N LEU A 243 -2.87 0.71 11.48
CA LEU A 243 -2.25 -0.59 11.70
C LEU A 243 -2.88 -1.35 12.88
N ASP A 244 -3.60 -0.67 13.78
CA ASP A 244 -4.31 -1.34 14.87
C ASP A 244 -5.57 -2.07 14.36
N ASP A 245 -6.23 -1.51 13.35
CA ASP A 245 -7.46 -2.06 12.76
C ASP A 245 -7.17 -3.02 11.59
N TYR A 246 -6.18 -2.68 10.76
CA TYR A 246 -5.90 -3.37 9.49
C TYR A 246 -4.48 -3.92 9.38
N GLY A 247 -3.60 -3.58 10.32
CA GLY A 247 -2.29 -4.21 10.38
C GLY A 247 -2.41 -5.68 10.76
N SER A 248 -1.41 -6.48 10.39
CA SER A 248 -1.30 -7.83 10.93
C SER A 248 -0.75 -7.71 12.36
N PRO A 249 -1.53 -8.02 13.41
CA PRO A 249 -1.05 -7.97 14.80
C PRO A 249 0.06 -9.01 15.06
N GLY A 250 0.35 -9.86 14.08
CA GLY A 250 1.31 -10.95 14.20
C GLY A 250 0.69 -12.10 14.98
N ASP A 251 1.32 -12.48 16.09
CA ASP A 251 0.84 -13.55 16.95
C ASP A 251 -0.33 -13.07 17.85
N CYS A 252 -1.33 -13.92 18.05
CA CYS A 252 -2.45 -13.63 18.96
C CYS A 252 -1.91 -13.41 20.39
N ARG A 253 -2.31 -12.30 21.02
CA ARG A 253 -2.05 -12.06 22.46
C ARG A 253 -3.02 -12.91 23.28
N GLU A 254 -2.58 -13.46 24.41
CA GLU A 254 -3.40 -14.34 25.26
C GLU A 254 -4.68 -13.64 25.78
N GLU A 255 -4.63 -12.31 25.93
CA GLU A 255 -5.75 -11.45 26.35
C GLU A 255 -6.78 -11.18 25.25
N ALA A 256 -6.50 -11.52 23.99
CA ALA A 256 -7.45 -11.37 22.88
C ALA A 256 -8.55 -12.45 22.87
N ALA A 257 -8.53 -13.38 23.83
CA ALA A 257 -9.58 -14.37 24.03
C ALA A 257 -10.91 -13.75 24.50
N MET A 258 -10.92 -12.47 24.91
CA MET A 258 -12.10 -11.78 25.43
C MET A 258 -12.44 -10.52 24.61
N GLY A 259 -12.95 -10.70 23.38
CA GLY A 259 -13.84 -9.70 22.76
C GLY A 259 -13.27 -8.71 21.73
N LYS A 260 -12.02 -8.85 21.24
CA LYS A 260 -11.57 -8.13 20.03
C LYS A 260 -11.22 -9.13 18.93
N SER A 261 -12.09 -9.24 17.93
CA SER A 261 -12.08 -10.27 16.90
C SER A 261 -11.20 -9.93 15.69
N THR A 262 -10.04 -9.30 15.85
CA THR A 262 -9.14 -9.06 14.70
C THR A 262 -8.34 -10.32 14.34
N CYS A 263 -8.16 -10.56 13.04
CA CYS A 263 -7.43 -11.74 12.55
C CYS A 263 -5.96 -11.74 13.01
N CYS A 264 -5.54 -12.81 13.69
CA CYS A 264 -4.20 -12.98 14.23
C CYS A 264 -3.67 -14.42 14.03
N ARG A 265 -2.34 -14.59 14.10
CA ARG A 265 -1.67 -15.89 14.00
C ARG A 265 -1.63 -16.57 15.38
N GLN A 266 -2.38 -17.64 15.54
CA GLN A 266 -2.35 -18.45 16.76
C GLN A 266 -1.32 -19.56 16.65
N LYS A 267 -0.65 -19.86 17.77
CA LYS A 267 0.27 -20.99 17.88
C LYS A 267 -0.50 -22.31 17.70
N HIS A 268 -0.02 -23.16 16.81
CA HIS A 268 -0.53 -24.52 16.60
C HIS A 268 0.65 -25.43 16.26
N TYR A 269 0.95 -26.36 17.15
CA TYR A 269 2.04 -27.32 16.99
C TYR A 269 1.49 -28.63 16.46
N ILE A 270 2.10 -29.14 15.39
CA ILE A 270 1.77 -30.45 14.83
C ILE A 270 2.87 -31.42 15.25
N SER A 271 2.51 -32.40 16.06
CA SER A 271 3.37 -33.50 16.47
C SER A 271 3.18 -34.67 15.51
N PHE A 272 4.20 -35.02 14.72
CA PHE A 272 4.14 -36.19 13.84
C PHE A 272 4.11 -37.50 14.63
N ARG A 273 4.54 -37.47 15.90
CA ARG A 273 4.49 -38.60 16.83
C ARG A 273 3.06 -38.90 17.30
N GLU A 274 2.20 -37.88 17.35
CA GLU A 274 0.79 -38.03 17.74
C GLU A 274 -0.13 -38.34 16.56
N LEU A 275 0.40 -38.33 15.33
CA LEU A 275 -0.35 -38.60 14.11
C LEU A 275 -0.17 -40.07 13.69
N PRO A 276 -1.23 -40.91 13.76
CA PRO A 276 -1.18 -42.34 13.42
C PRO A 276 -0.53 -42.66 12.07
N TRP A 277 -0.76 -41.83 11.06
CA TRP A 277 -0.27 -42.03 9.70
C TRP A 277 1.17 -41.53 9.47
N ALA A 278 1.71 -40.70 10.37
CA ALA A 278 3.01 -40.03 10.21
C ALA A 278 4.11 -40.61 11.10
N GLN A 279 3.72 -41.17 12.26
CA GLN A 279 4.64 -41.57 13.34
C GLN A 279 5.79 -42.51 12.90
N HIS A 280 5.60 -43.32 11.86
CA HIS A 280 6.52 -44.38 11.44
C HIS A 280 7.39 -44.07 10.21
N TRP A 281 7.16 -42.96 9.51
CA TRP A 281 7.90 -42.65 8.28
C TRP A 281 8.50 -41.25 8.26
N ILE A 282 7.98 -40.33 9.07
CA ILE A 282 8.60 -39.03 9.30
C ILE A 282 9.61 -39.17 10.43
N LEU A 283 10.89 -39.18 10.06
CA LEU A 283 12.00 -39.41 10.99
C LEU A 283 12.30 -38.13 11.78
N GLU A 284 12.56 -37.03 11.09
CA GLU A 284 12.72 -35.68 11.65
C GLU A 284 12.05 -34.64 10.73
N PRO A 285 11.53 -33.53 11.28
CA PRO A 285 11.44 -33.23 12.71
C PRO A 285 10.38 -34.10 13.41
N ALA A 286 10.43 -34.22 14.75
CA ALA A 286 9.34 -34.86 15.51
C ALA A 286 7.99 -34.11 15.39
N GLY A 287 8.04 -32.83 15.02
CA GLY A 287 6.90 -31.97 14.80
C GLY A 287 7.35 -30.57 14.38
N PHE A 288 6.38 -29.72 14.06
CA PHE A 288 6.67 -28.34 13.70
C PHE A 288 5.54 -27.39 14.08
N GLN A 289 5.88 -26.11 14.16
CA GLN A 289 4.93 -25.05 14.45
C GLN A 289 4.23 -24.63 13.15
N ALA A 290 3.03 -25.15 12.92
CA ALA A 290 2.23 -24.87 11.73
C ALA A 290 1.51 -23.52 11.80
N TYR A 291 1.16 -23.07 13.02
CA TYR A 291 0.31 -21.91 13.29
C TYR A 291 -1.08 -22.01 12.61
N ARG A 292 -2.04 -21.23 13.08
CA ARG A 292 -3.36 -21.09 12.43
C ARG A 292 -3.82 -19.63 12.50
N CYS A 293 -4.54 -19.15 11.51
CA CYS A 293 -5.19 -17.84 11.60
C CYS A 293 -6.49 -17.97 12.41
N SER A 294 -6.77 -17.02 13.29
CA SER A 294 -7.99 -16.96 14.10
C SER A 294 -8.49 -15.52 14.19
N GLY A 295 -9.80 -15.32 14.27
CA GLY A 295 -10.43 -14.01 14.29
C GLY A 295 -11.11 -13.62 12.98
N SER A 296 -11.78 -12.48 12.97
CA SER A 296 -12.44 -11.89 11.80
C SER A 296 -11.55 -10.80 11.16
N CYS A 297 -11.63 -10.66 9.85
CA CYS A 297 -11.07 -9.51 9.16
C CYS A 297 -12.17 -8.47 8.99
N LEU A 298 -11.88 -7.21 9.29
CA LEU A 298 -12.76 -6.12 8.89
C LEU A 298 -12.73 -6.02 7.37
N GLN A 299 -13.91 -6.07 6.75
CA GLN A 299 -14.06 -5.76 5.34
C GLN A 299 -14.26 -4.24 5.23
N PRO A 300 -13.53 -3.54 4.35
CA PRO A 300 -13.76 -2.12 4.08
C PRO A 300 -15.18 -1.85 3.56
#